data_AF-A0A7G9S8D7-F1
#
_entry.id   AF-A0A7G9S8D7-F1
#
_cell.length_a   1.000
_cell.length_b   1.000
_cell.length_c   1.000
_cell.angle_alpha   90.00
_cell.angle_beta   90.00
_cell.angle_gamma   90.00
#
_symmetry.space_group_name_H-M   'P 1'
#
loop_
_entity.id
_entity.type
_entity.pdbx_description
1 polymer ?
#
loop_
_entity_poly.entity_id
_entity_poly.type
_entity_poly.pdbx_seq_one_letter_code
_entity_poly.pdbx_strand_id
1 'polypeptide(L)'
;MARGNIRVGIGGWTFPEWRDLFYPENWAKSRELEFASRAFGAIEINATFYSRQAPGSWEKWAAATPDDFQFTLKASRFCVTRPKLADAGEGIGNFYAQGVDRLGAKLGPTLWMLARHRQFDRDDIAAFLSLLPQKLGDVPLRHVIEPRHESFRDEAFASLCRDHNAAVVFGDDDEFPCIDLDTADFRYARLQRMQDEIETGYSPARLDELSTLTRGWAEAGRDAYVFLINGAKRRAPAAAMALQDRLGIARG
;
A
#
# COMPACT_ATOMS: atom_id res chain seq x y z
N MET A 1 19.50 -10.50 12.70
CA MET A 1 18.73 -10.70 11.45
C MET A 1 19.17 -9.66 10.44
N ALA A 2 19.04 -9.90 9.14
CA ALA A 2 19.28 -8.85 8.14
C ALA A 2 18.23 -7.73 8.33
N ARG A 3 18.62 -6.48 8.07
CA ARG A 3 17.71 -5.33 8.12
C ARG A 3 16.69 -5.44 6.99
N GLY A 4 15.41 -5.17 7.27
CA GLY A 4 14.35 -5.14 6.26
C GLY A 4 14.46 -3.93 5.33
N ASN A 5 13.88 -4.03 4.14
CA ASN A 5 13.90 -2.95 3.16
C ASN A 5 12.81 -1.91 3.43
N ILE A 6 13.14 -0.62 3.33
CA ILE A 6 12.15 0.46 3.47
C ILE A 6 11.80 1.01 2.09
N ARG A 7 10.51 0.99 1.75
CA ARG A 7 9.94 1.52 0.52
C ARG A 7 8.92 2.59 0.85
N VAL A 8 9.35 3.84 0.72
CA VAL A 8 8.45 5.00 0.81
C VAL A 8 7.89 5.30 -0.57
N GLY A 9 6.60 5.62 -0.62
CA GLY A 9 5.86 5.80 -1.84
C GLY A 9 4.62 6.65 -1.71
N ILE A 10 3.84 6.68 -2.79
CA ILE A 10 2.61 7.46 -2.95
C ILE A 10 1.46 6.60 -3.48
N GLY A 11 0.23 7.09 -3.33
CA GLY A 11 -0.99 6.44 -3.83
C GLY A 11 -1.38 6.86 -5.25
N GLY A 12 -0.80 6.25 -6.27
CA GLY A 12 -1.04 6.57 -7.69
C GLY A 12 -0.05 7.61 -8.25
N TRP A 13 -0.18 7.95 -9.54
CA TRP A 13 0.78 8.82 -10.26
C TRP A 13 0.15 9.72 -11.34
N THR A 14 -1.18 9.80 -11.43
CA THR A 14 -1.85 10.62 -12.45
C THR A 14 -2.85 11.55 -11.77
N PHE A 15 -2.35 12.68 -11.27
CA PHE A 15 -3.17 13.69 -10.59
C PHE A 15 -2.85 15.08 -11.14
N PRO A 16 -3.86 15.83 -11.65
CA PRO A 16 -3.64 17.17 -12.19
C PRO A 16 -2.88 18.10 -11.25
N GLU A 17 -3.20 18.06 -9.95
CA GLU A 17 -2.59 18.89 -8.90
C GLU A 17 -1.09 18.65 -8.69
N TRP A 18 -0.52 17.56 -9.23
CA TRP A 18 0.91 17.25 -9.10
C TRP A 18 1.75 17.77 -10.26
N ARG A 19 1.13 18.20 -11.37
CA ARG A 19 1.87 18.64 -12.56
C ARG A 19 2.68 19.91 -12.35
N ASP A 20 2.23 20.76 -11.43
CA ASP A 20 2.92 22.02 -11.11
C ASP A 20 3.71 21.93 -9.79
N LEU A 21 3.72 20.78 -9.12
CA LEU A 21 4.32 20.59 -7.79
C LEU A 21 5.36 19.47 -7.73
N PHE A 22 5.26 18.47 -8.60
CA PHE A 22 6.07 17.26 -8.53
C PHE A 22 6.69 16.89 -9.89
N TYR A 23 5.93 17.01 -10.98
CA TYR A 23 6.45 16.71 -12.31
C TYR A 23 7.23 17.88 -12.90
N PRO A 24 8.23 17.64 -13.77
CA PRO A 24 8.88 18.70 -14.51
C PRO A 24 7.89 19.47 -15.39
N GLU A 25 8.22 20.73 -15.68
CA GLU A 25 7.41 21.56 -16.58
C GLU A 25 7.24 20.87 -17.94
N ASN A 26 6.01 20.89 -18.49
CA ASN A 26 5.66 20.26 -19.76
C ASN A 26 5.91 18.74 -19.83
N TRP A 27 6.02 18.04 -18.69
CA TRP A 27 6.23 16.59 -18.69
C TRP A 27 5.05 15.83 -19.32
N ALA A 28 5.33 14.85 -20.18
CA ALA A 28 4.30 14.07 -20.85
C ALA A 28 3.53 13.19 -19.85
N LYS A 29 2.18 13.25 -19.87
CA LYS A 29 1.31 12.44 -18.99
C LYS A 29 1.62 10.93 -19.06
N SER A 30 1.93 10.43 -20.26
CA SER A 30 2.29 9.03 -20.47
C SER A 30 3.59 8.60 -19.78
N ARG A 31 4.44 9.55 -19.36
CA ARG A 31 5.72 9.33 -18.69
C ARG A 31 5.69 9.69 -17.20
N GLU A 32 4.52 10.02 -16.64
CA GLU A 32 4.41 10.37 -15.21
C GLU A 32 4.81 9.20 -14.31
N LEU A 33 4.52 7.95 -14.72
CA LEU A 33 4.96 6.76 -13.99
C LEU A 33 6.48 6.59 -14.02
N GLU A 34 7.09 6.80 -15.19
CA GLU A 34 8.55 6.74 -15.35
C GLU A 34 9.25 7.71 -14.40
N PHE A 35 8.74 8.94 -14.31
CA PHE A 35 9.27 9.94 -13.38
C PHE A 35 9.01 9.54 -11.91
N ALA A 36 7.77 9.21 -11.55
CA ALA A 36 7.40 8.91 -10.18
C ALA A 36 8.14 7.67 -9.62
N SER A 37 8.36 6.66 -10.45
CA SER A 37 9.06 5.43 -10.06
C SER A 37 10.57 5.59 -9.83
N ARG A 38 11.16 6.71 -10.26
CA ARG A 38 12.56 7.08 -9.94
C ARG A 38 12.64 7.86 -8.62
N ALA A 39 11.61 8.62 -8.30
CA ALA A 39 11.52 9.35 -7.04
C ALA A 39 11.25 8.42 -5.84
N PHE A 40 10.49 7.34 -6.04
CA PHE A 40 9.98 6.49 -4.97
C PHE A 40 10.33 5.02 -5.14
N GLY A 41 10.47 4.29 -4.02
CA GLY A 41 10.76 2.84 -4.04
C GLY A 41 9.52 1.96 -4.23
N ALA A 42 8.33 2.53 -4.10
CA ALA A 42 7.07 1.86 -4.40
C ALA A 42 5.93 2.83 -4.71
N ILE A 43 4.87 2.35 -5.37
CA ILE A 43 3.60 3.06 -5.54
C ILE A 43 2.43 2.12 -5.28
N GLU A 44 1.43 2.60 -4.55
CA GLU A 44 0.14 1.91 -4.38
C GLU A 44 -0.79 2.23 -5.55
N ILE A 45 -1.12 1.20 -6.36
CA ILE A 45 -2.08 1.30 -7.45
C ILE A 45 -3.50 1.31 -6.86
N ASN A 46 -4.17 2.46 -7.01
CA ASN A 46 -5.56 2.64 -6.57
C ASN A 46 -6.59 2.39 -7.67
N ALA A 47 -6.21 2.50 -8.94
CA ALA A 47 -7.14 2.37 -10.07
C ALA A 47 -7.86 1.01 -10.09
N THR A 48 -7.17 -0.04 -9.64
CA THR A 48 -7.65 -1.41 -9.50
C THR A 48 -8.82 -1.57 -8.51
N PHE A 49 -8.97 -0.64 -7.55
CA PHE A 49 -10.12 -0.62 -6.64
C PHE A 49 -11.42 -0.35 -7.41
N TYR A 50 -11.35 0.48 -8.45
CA TYR A 50 -12.51 0.98 -9.19
C TYR A 50 -12.77 0.24 -10.50
N SER A 51 -11.72 -0.19 -11.20
CA SER A 51 -11.85 -0.82 -12.51
C SER A 51 -10.81 -1.92 -12.72
N ARG A 52 -11.19 -2.88 -13.57
CA ARG A 52 -10.26 -3.89 -14.06
C ARG A 52 -9.22 -3.25 -14.98
N GLN A 53 -7.99 -3.74 -14.90
CA GLN A 53 -6.90 -3.32 -15.77
C GLN A 53 -6.72 -4.34 -16.89
N ALA A 54 -6.45 -3.85 -18.09
CA ALA A 54 -6.13 -4.71 -19.21
C ALA A 54 -4.74 -5.35 -19.01
N PRO A 55 -4.52 -6.59 -19.46
CA PRO A 55 -3.21 -7.23 -19.52
C PRO A 55 -2.05 -6.33 -19.95
N GLY A 56 -2.23 -5.58 -21.05
CA GLY A 56 -1.21 -4.68 -21.58
C GLY A 56 -0.90 -3.46 -20.68
N SER A 57 -1.78 -3.10 -19.74
CA SER A 57 -1.47 -2.06 -18.75
C SER A 57 -0.40 -2.52 -17.77
N TRP A 58 -0.50 -3.77 -17.28
CA TRP A 58 0.46 -4.36 -16.36
C TRP A 58 1.86 -4.48 -16.99
N GLU A 59 1.93 -4.95 -18.24
CA GLU A 59 3.17 -5.00 -19.03
C GLU A 59 3.81 -3.60 -19.17
N LYS A 60 3.03 -2.60 -19.54
CA LYS A 60 3.52 -1.22 -19.69
C LYS A 60 4.02 -0.64 -18.37
N TRP A 61 3.33 -0.91 -17.27
CA TRP A 61 3.77 -0.45 -15.94
C TRP A 61 5.05 -1.13 -15.49
N ALA A 62 5.18 -2.45 -15.69
CA ALA A 62 6.40 -3.17 -15.38
C ALA A 62 7.59 -2.62 -16.17
N ALA A 63 7.42 -2.37 -17.48
CA ALA A 63 8.47 -1.86 -18.36
C ALA A 63 8.88 -0.41 -18.09
N ALA A 64 7.99 0.42 -17.52
CA ALA A 64 8.23 1.84 -17.29
C ALA A 64 8.95 2.16 -15.97
N THR A 65 9.30 1.16 -15.16
CA THR A 65 9.82 1.34 -13.79
C THR A 65 11.15 0.62 -13.56
N PRO A 66 12.02 1.08 -12.63
CA PRO A 66 13.28 0.42 -12.28
C PRO A 66 13.11 -1.01 -11.77
N ASP A 67 14.12 -1.88 -11.93
CA ASP A 67 14.04 -3.31 -11.58
C ASP A 67 13.80 -3.57 -10.10
N ASP A 68 14.29 -2.70 -9.23
CA ASP A 68 14.13 -2.76 -7.79
C ASP A 68 12.83 -2.09 -7.30
N PHE A 69 12.04 -1.46 -8.17
CA PHE A 69 10.78 -0.80 -7.84
C PHE A 69 9.64 -1.82 -7.58
N GLN A 70 8.70 -1.50 -6.70
CA GLN A 70 7.51 -2.33 -6.47
C GLN A 70 6.18 -1.57 -6.58
N PHE A 71 5.19 -2.23 -7.16
CA PHE A 71 3.80 -1.83 -7.11
C PHE A 71 3.08 -2.57 -6.00
N THR A 72 2.41 -1.85 -5.10
CA THR A 72 1.41 -2.45 -4.21
C THR A 72 0.04 -2.23 -4.82
N LEU A 73 -0.88 -3.16 -4.57
CA LEU A 73 -2.17 -3.16 -5.24
C LEU A 73 -3.30 -2.95 -4.26
N LYS A 74 -4.12 -1.92 -4.45
CA LYS A 74 -5.41 -1.85 -3.78
C LYS A 74 -6.38 -2.79 -4.48
N ALA A 75 -6.80 -3.85 -3.78
CA ALA A 75 -7.67 -4.87 -4.34
C ALA A 75 -8.99 -4.27 -4.83
N SER A 76 -9.66 -4.96 -5.75
CA SER A 76 -10.94 -4.50 -6.28
C SER A 76 -12.00 -4.37 -5.17
N ARG A 77 -12.80 -3.29 -5.20
CA ARG A 77 -13.92 -3.11 -4.25
C ARG A 77 -14.86 -4.32 -4.22
N PHE A 78 -15.05 -5.00 -5.34
CA PHE A 78 -15.90 -6.19 -5.45
C PHE A 78 -15.46 -7.37 -4.58
N CYS A 79 -14.20 -7.39 -4.12
CA CYS A 79 -13.70 -8.42 -3.21
C CYS A 79 -14.05 -8.12 -1.75
N VAL A 80 -14.08 -6.83 -1.37
CA VAL A 80 -14.09 -6.38 0.03
C VAL A 80 -15.43 -5.79 0.50
N THR A 81 -16.33 -5.49 -0.44
CA THR A 81 -17.69 -4.97 -0.16
C THR A 81 -18.78 -6.05 -0.18
N ARG A 82 -18.42 -7.34 -0.27
CA ARG A 82 -19.38 -8.45 -0.20
C ARG A 82 -20.08 -8.46 1.17
N PRO A 83 -21.35 -8.86 1.28
CA PRO A 83 -21.99 -9.03 2.60
C PRO A 83 -21.18 -9.93 3.52
N LYS A 84 -20.78 -11.12 3.02
CA LYS A 84 -19.81 -12.02 3.64
C LYS A 84 -18.52 -12.04 2.83
N LEU A 85 -17.38 -11.84 3.48
CA LEU A 85 -16.08 -11.93 2.81
C LEU A 85 -15.70 -13.38 2.46
N ALA A 86 -16.28 -14.37 3.16
CA ALA A 86 -16.18 -15.78 2.78
C ALA A 86 -16.65 -16.07 1.32
N ASP A 87 -17.46 -15.19 0.73
CA ASP A 87 -17.93 -15.32 -0.66
C ASP A 87 -17.04 -14.58 -1.68
N ALA A 88 -15.89 -14.04 -1.26
CA ALA A 88 -15.02 -13.21 -2.11
C ALA A 88 -14.18 -14.00 -3.12
N GLY A 89 -14.15 -15.34 -3.05
CA GLY A 89 -13.21 -16.20 -3.76
C GLY A 89 -13.19 -15.98 -5.28
N GLU A 90 -14.38 -15.91 -5.91
CA GLU A 90 -14.48 -15.62 -7.34
C GLU A 90 -13.94 -14.22 -7.68
N GLY A 91 -14.21 -13.23 -6.83
CA GLY A 91 -13.70 -11.87 -6.99
C GLY A 91 -12.17 -11.80 -6.91
N ILE A 92 -11.59 -12.51 -5.95
CA ILE A 92 -10.14 -12.62 -5.74
C ILE A 92 -9.48 -13.31 -6.95
N GLY A 93 -10.03 -14.43 -7.41
CA GLY A 93 -9.54 -15.13 -8.61
C GLY A 93 -9.60 -14.23 -9.85
N ASN A 94 -10.72 -13.56 -10.07
CA ASN A 94 -10.90 -12.60 -11.16
C ASN A 94 -9.96 -11.39 -11.05
N PHE A 95 -9.58 -10.99 -9.84
CA PHE A 95 -8.63 -9.91 -9.60
C PHE A 95 -7.24 -10.27 -10.13
N TYR A 96 -6.69 -11.40 -9.68
CA TYR A 96 -5.36 -11.84 -10.09
C TYR A 96 -5.30 -12.30 -11.55
N ALA A 97 -6.40 -12.82 -12.11
CA ALA A 97 -6.50 -13.21 -13.52
C ALA A 97 -6.46 -12.04 -14.53
N GLN A 98 -6.32 -10.78 -14.08
CA GLN A 98 -6.22 -9.60 -14.97
C GLN A 98 -4.86 -9.46 -15.66
N GLY A 99 -3.90 -10.33 -15.33
CA GLY A 99 -2.53 -10.21 -15.79
C GLY A 99 -1.58 -9.59 -14.76
N VAL A 100 -1.92 -9.66 -13.48
CA VAL A 100 -1.12 -9.12 -12.37
C VAL A 100 0.28 -9.75 -12.32
N ASP A 101 0.40 -11.01 -12.75
CA ASP A 101 1.63 -11.80 -12.87
C ASP A 101 2.69 -11.13 -13.76
N ARG A 102 2.27 -10.28 -14.71
CA ARG A 102 3.16 -9.51 -15.59
C ARG A 102 4.06 -8.51 -14.85
N LEU A 103 3.72 -8.15 -13.62
CA LEU A 103 4.58 -7.33 -12.77
C LEU A 103 5.81 -8.11 -12.27
N GLY A 104 5.77 -9.44 -12.25
CA GLY A 104 6.90 -10.29 -11.81
C GLY A 104 7.44 -9.87 -10.44
N ALA A 105 8.75 -9.68 -10.33
CA ALA A 105 9.43 -9.26 -9.10
C ALA A 105 9.03 -7.86 -8.60
N LYS A 106 8.39 -7.05 -9.45
CA LYS A 106 7.86 -5.71 -9.11
C LYS A 106 6.49 -5.79 -8.43
N LEU A 107 5.90 -6.99 -8.28
CA LEU A 107 4.65 -7.18 -7.53
C LEU A 107 4.93 -7.15 -6.03
N GLY A 108 4.49 -6.06 -5.38
CA GLY A 108 4.47 -5.91 -3.93
C GLY A 108 3.16 -6.40 -3.29
N PRO A 109 2.94 -6.09 -2.00
CA PRO A 109 1.75 -6.53 -1.29
C PRO A 109 0.41 -6.09 -1.90
N THR A 110 -0.62 -6.91 -1.74
CA THR A 110 -2.02 -6.57 -2.08
C THR A 110 -2.78 -6.13 -0.83
N LEU A 111 -3.32 -4.91 -0.88
CA LEU A 111 -4.14 -4.28 0.15
C LEU A 111 -5.63 -4.63 -0.02
N TRP A 112 -6.20 -5.21 1.03
CA TRP A 112 -7.62 -5.53 1.18
C TRP A 112 -8.26 -4.54 2.16
N MET A 113 -8.67 -3.38 1.64
CA MET A 113 -9.34 -2.35 2.44
C MET A 113 -10.80 -2.69 2.71
N LEU A 114 -11.12 -3.07 3.96
CA LEU A 114 -12.44 -3.53 4.34
C LEU A 114 -13.47 -2.39 4.31
N ALA A 115 -14.73 -2.71 4.09
CA ALA A 115 -15.82 -1.73 4.13
C ALA A 115 -15.95 -1.09 5.52
N ARG A 116 -16.24 0.23 5.59
CA ARG A 116 -16.26 1.01 6.84
C ARG A 116 -17.21 0.47 7.92
N HIS A 117 -18.33 -0.13 7.50
CA HIS A 117 -19.34 -0.67 8.41
C HIS A 117 -19.05 -2.09 8.87
N ARG A 118 -17.99 -2.73 8.34
CA ARG A 118 -17.66 -4.10 8.68
C ARG A 118 -17.08 -4.12 10.08
N GLN A 119 -17.68 -4.94 10.94
CA GLN A 119 -17.15 -5.29 12.24
C GLN A 119 -16.41 -6.63 12.15
N PHE A 120 -15.49 -6.88 13.08
CA PHE A 120 -14.82 -8.17 13.16
C PHE A 120 -15.83 -9.29 13.45
N ASP A 121 -15.92 -10.22 12.50
CA ASP A 121 -16.53 -11.54 12.65
C ASP A 121 -15.40 -12.54 12.41
N ARG A 122 -15.09 -13.34 13.43
CA ARG A 122 -13.94 -14.24 13.40
C ARG A 122 -14.02 -15.23 12.24
N ASP A 123 -15.18 -15.82 12.01
CA ASP A 123 -15.33 -16.91 11.05
C ASP A 123 -15.37 -16.37 9.62
N ASP A 124 -16.00 -15.23 9.38
CA ASP A 124 -15.99 -14.56 8.07
C ASP A 124 -14.58 -14.11 7.67
N ILE A 125 -13.81 -13.55 8.62
CA ILE A 125 -12.43 -13.12 8.37
C ILE A 125 -11.47 -14.29 8.21
N ALA A 126 -11.61 -15.35 9.00
CA ALA A 126 -10.81 -16.57 8.84
C ALA A 126 -11.05 -17.21 7.45
N ALA A 127 -12.32 -17.29 7.02
CA ALA A 127 -12.67 -17.78 5.70
C ALA A 127 -12.10 -16.88 4.60
N PHE A 128 -12.19 -15.56 4.74
CA PHE A 128 -11.60 -14.62 3.79
C PHE A 128 -10.09 -14.78 3.64
N LEU A 129 -9.35 -14.84 4.76
CA LEU A 129 -7.90 -15.02 4.74
C LEU A 129 -7.49 -16.36 4.08
N SER A 130 -8.30 -17.41 4.27
CA SER A 130 -8.08 -18.72 3.63
C SER A 130 -8.28 -18.70 2.11
N LEU A 131 -9.02 -17.72 1.56
CA LEU A 131 -9.20 -17.55 0.12
C LEU A 131 -8.02 -16.84 -0.55
N LEU A 132 -7.13 -16.21 0.23
CA LEU A 132 -6.05 -15.40 -0.31
C LEU A 132 -4.95 -16.32 -0.89
N PRO A 133 -4.63 -16.19 -2.19
CA PRO A 133 -3.64 -17.05 -2.82
C PRO A 133 -2.23 -16.74 -2.31
N GLN A 134 -1.49 -17.77 -1.90
CA GLN A 134 -0.13 -17.61 -1.38
C GLN A 134 0.90 -17.27 -2.46
N LYS A 135 0.58 -17.54 -3.73
CA LYS A 135 1.46 -17.24 -4.88
C LYS A 135 0.66 -16.97 -6.15
N LEU A 136 1.28 -16.26 -7.07
CA LEU A 136 0.81 -16.06 -8.44
C LEU A 136 1.92 -16.49 -9.40
N GLY A 137 1.76 -17.67 -10.00
CA GLY A 137 2.88 -18.35 -10.67
C GLY A 137 3.98 -18.67 -9.66
N ASP A 138 5.18 -18.15 -9.92
CA ASP A 138 6.35 -18.29 -9.04
C ASP A 138 6.54 -17.11 -8.08
N VAL A 139 5.68 -16.08 -8.14
CA VAL A 139 5.76 -14.90 -7.27
C VAL A 139 5.01 -15.16 -5.98
N PRO A 140 5.67 -15.18 -4.80
CA PRO A 140 4.99 -15.22 -3.51
C PRO A 140 4.14 -13.96 -3.33
N LEU A 141 2.90 -14.12 -2.87
CA LEU A 141 2.00 -13.00 -2.62
C LEU A 141 2.06 -12.62 -1.14
N ARG A 142 2.06 -11.31 -0.89
CA ARG A 142 1.91 -10.73 0.44
C ARG A 142 0.57 -10.01 0.52
N HIS A 143 -0.12 -10.15 1.64
CA HIS A 143 -1.45 -9.59 1.82
C HIS A 143 -1.48 -8.62 3.00
N VAL A 144 -2.27 -7.56 2.84
CA VAL A 144 -2.44 -6.52 3.84
C VAL A 144 -3.92 -6.31 4.08
N ILE A 145 -4.35 -6.33 5.33
CA ILE A 145 -5.73 -6.03 5.72
C ILE A 145 -5.78 -4.62 6.29
N GLU A 146 -6.70 -3.80 5.79
CA GLU A 146 -7.00 -2.49 6.38
C GLU A 146 -8.40 -2.54 7.00
N PRO A 147 -8.48 -2.88 8.30
CA PRO A 147 -9.70 -2.72 9.06
C PRO A 147 -10.00 -1.23 9.28
N ARG A 148 -11.29 -0.90 9.42
CA ARG A 148 -11.77 0.48 9.60
C ARG A 148 -12.78 0.61 10.75
N HIS A 149 -12.75 -0.35 11.67
CA HIS A 149 -13.67 -0.44 12.80
C HIS A 149 -12.95 -0.98 14.04
N GLU A 150 -13.26 -0.44 15.22
CA GLU A 150 -12.52 -0.71 16.46
C GLU A 150 -12.61 -2.17 16.92
N SER A 151 -13.65 -2.90 16.52
CA SER A 151 -13.80 -4.33 16.85
C SER A 151 -12.70 -5.22 16.27
N PHE A 152 -11.87 -4.71 15.34
CA PHE A 152 -10.67 -5.39 14.88
C PHE A 152 -9.45 -5.20 15.80
N ARG A 153 -9.52 -4.37 16.85
CA ARG A 153 -8.53 -4.36 17.94
C ARG A 153 -8.76 -5.56 18.86
N ASP A 154 -8.55 -6.75 18.31
CA ASP A 154 -8.85 -8.03 18.94
C ASP A 154 -7.72 -9.04 18.68
N GLU A 155 -7.34 -9.79 19.70
CA GLU A 155 -6.23 -10.76 19.59
C GLU A 155 -6.59 -11.95 18.70
N ALA A 156 -7.85 -12.35 18.61
CA ALA A 156 -8.26 -13.38 17.68
C ALA A 156 -8.09 -12.91 16.23
N PHE A 157 -8.35 -11.63 15.93
CA PHE A 157 -8.03 -11.06 14.63
C PHE A 157 -6.51 -11.04 14.39
N ALA A 158 -5.74 -10.57 15.37
CA ALA A 158 -4.27 -10.54 15.27
C ALA A 158 -3.69 -11.95 15.01
N SER A 159 -4.19 -12.97 15.71
CA SER A 159 -3.78 -14.36 15.52
C SER A 159 -4.11 -14.87 14.12
N LEU A 160 -5.32 -14.63 13.61
CA LEU A 160 -5.68 -15.03 12.25
C LEU A 160 -4.75 -14.40 11.20
N CYS A 161 -4.41 -13.12 11.36
CA CYS A 161 -3.46 -12.45 10.49
C CYS A 161 -2.04 -13.03 10.59
N ARG A 162 -1.56 -13.35 11.82
CA ARG A 162 -0.26 -14.02 12.04
C ARG A 162 -0.19 -15.38 11.35
N ASP A 163 -1.23 -16.19 11.46
CA ASP A 163 -1.29 -17.53 10.87
C ASP A 163 -1.21 -17.49 9.33
N HIS A 164 -1.60 -16.37 8.71
CA HIS A 164 -1.57 -16.16 7.26
C HIS A 164 -0.43 -15.24 6.80
N ASN A 165 0.45 -14.80 7.70
CA ASN A 165 1.46 -13.76 7.42
C ASN A 165 0.86 -12.51 6.73
N ALA A 166 -0.34 -12.11 7.15
CA ALA A 166 -1.05 -10.97 6.60
C ALA A 166 -0.80 -9.74 7.45
N ALA A 167 -0.20 -8.70 6.88
CA ALA A 167 0.06 -7.46 7.60
C ALA A 167 -1.26 -6.71 7.88
N VAL A 168 -1.35 -6.02 9.00
CA VAL A 168 -2.42 -5.06 9.27
C VAL A 168 -1.90 -3.65 8.98
N VAL A 169 -2.69 -2.84 8.28
CA VAL A 169 -2.30 -1.45 7.96
C VAL A 169 -2.12 -0.64 9.24
N PHE A 170 -0.94 -0.01 9.38
CA PHE A 170 -0.77 1.16 10.22
C PHE A 170 -1.45 2.36 9.53
N GLY A 171 -2.65 2.70 9.97
CA GLY A 171 -3.45 3.80 9.42
C GLY A 171 -3.24 5.08 10.22
N ASP A 172 -2.63 6.10 9.61
CA ASP A 172 -2.61 7.47 10.14
C ASP A 172 -3.73 8.22 9.44
N ASP A 173 -4.92 8.19 10.03
CA ASP A 173 -6.20 8.67 9.49
C ASP A 173 -6.98 9.38 10.61
N ASP A 174 -7.80 10.39 10.28
CA ASP A 174 -8.61 11.13 11.26
C ASP A 174 -10.01 10.50 11.50
N GLU A 175 -10.52 9.71 10.55
CA GLU A 175 -11.84 9.05 10.64
C GLU A 175 -11.74 7.63 11.23
N PHE A 176 -10.70 6.88 10.87
CA PHE A 176 -10.59 5.46 11.19
C PHE A 176 -9.54 5.17 12.28
N PRO A 177 -9.74 4.12 13.11
CA PRO A 177 -8.80 3.81 14.17
C PRO A 177 -7.48 3.28 13.63
N CYS A 178 -6.38 3.67 14.31
CA CYS A 178 -5.08 3.04 14.11
C CYS A 178 -5.03 1.71 14.88
N ILE A 179 -5.08 0.60 14.13
CA ILE A 179 -4.96 -0.77 14.63
C ILE A 179 -3.55 -1.28 14.31
N ASP A 180 -2.57 -0.83 15.10
CA ASP A 180 -1.16 -1.17 14.93
C ASP A 180 -0.87 -2.57 15.51
N LEU A 181 -1.13 -3.60 14.70
CA LEU A 181 -0.90 -5.00 15.06
C LEU A 181 0.28 -5.57 14.28
N ASP A 182 1.11 -6.34 14.97
CA ASP A 182 2.33 -6.93 14.43
C ASP A 182 2.11 -8.38 13.96
N THR A 183 1.70 -8.54 12.71
CA THR A 183 1.11 -9.80 12.22
C THR A 183 1.81 -10.43 11.03
N ALA A 184 2.89 -9.83 10.52
CA ALA A 184 3.60 -10.35 9.36
C ALA A 184 5.10 -10.05 9.41
N ASP A 185 5.86 -10.70 8.53
CA ASP A 185 7.28 -10.43 8.27
C ASP A 185 7.55 -9.08 7.58
N PHE A 186 6.50 -8.29 7.34
CA PHE A 186 6.57 -6.93 6.81
C PHE A 186 5.53 -6.01 7.46
N ARG A 187 5.72 -4.70 7.29
CA ARG A 187 4.83 -3.62 7.76
C ARG A 187 4.30 -2.83 6.57
N TYR A 188 3.08 -2.33 6.72
CA TYR A 188 2.41 -1.52 5.71
C TYR A 188 1.73 -0.33 6.37
N ALA A 189 2.09 0.88 5.96
CA ALA A 189 1.54 2.12 6.50
C ALA A 189 0.86 2.93 5.40
N ARG A 190 -0.32 3.47 5.73
CA ARG A 190 -1.03 4.47 4.91
C ARG A 190 -1.12 5.74 5.73
N LEU A 191 -0.35 6.74 5.32
CA LEU A 191 -0.22 8.04 5.97
C LEU A 191 -1.12 9.07 5.29
N GLN A 192 -2.18 9.49 5.97
CA GLN A 192 -3.30 10.24 5.38
C GLN A 192 -3.59 11.59 6.06
N ARG A 193 -2.85 11.94 7.13
CA ARG A 193 -3.05 13.18 7.91
C ARG A 193 -2.13 14.33 7.49
N MET A 194 -1.78 14.38 6.21
CA MET A 194 -1.06 15.51 5.64
C MET A 194 -1.94 16.77 5.68
N GLN A 195 -1.32 17.94 5.85
CA GLN A 195 -1.94 19.25 5.88
C GLN A 195 -1.53 20.07 4.65
N ASP A 196 -2.49 20.73 4.01
CA ASP A 196 -2.27 21.46 2.76
C ASP A 196 -1.35 22.68 2.93
N GLU A 197 -1.36 23.28 4.12
CA GLU A 197 -0.60 24.47 4.48
C GLU A 197 0.89 24.15 4.73
N ILE A 198 1.21 22.87 4.98
CA ILE A 198 2.58 22.42 5.20
C ILE A 198 3.16 21.91 3.87
N GLU A 199 4.23 22.53 3.40
CA GLU A 199 4.85 22.18 2.12
C GLU A 199 5.26 20.70 2.03
N THR A 200 5.83 20.18 3.12
CA THR A 200 6.20 18.78 3.29
C THR A 200 5.04 17.88 3.71
N GLY A 201 3.79 18.37 3.70
CA GLY A 201 2.57 17.68 4.14
C GLY A 201 2.48 17.42 5.65
N TYR A 202 3.59 17.14 6.31
CA TYR A 202 3.70 16.91 7.74
C TYR A 202 4.69 17.88 8.39
N SER A 203 4.46 18.21 9.66
CA SER A 203 5.41 18.99 10.46
C SER A 203 6.74 18.24 10.60
N PRO A 204 7.86 18.95 10.83
CA PRO A 204 9.16 18.31 11.05
C PRO A 204 9.13 17.25 12.16
N ALA A 205 8.50 17.55 13.30
CA ALA A 205 8.38 16.61 14.42
C ALA A 205 7.64 15.33 14.02
N ARG A 206 6.54 15.44 13.26
CA ARG A 206 5.80 14.27 12.80
C ARG A 206 6.60 13.44 11.80
N LEU A 207 7.38 14.07 10.91
CA LEU A 207 8.29 13.35 10.01
C LEU A 207 9.37 12.59 10.79
N ASP A 208 9.90 13.18 11.86
CA ASP A 208 10.91 12.53 12.71
C ASP A 208 10.33 11.31 13.44
N GLU A 209 9.11 11.41 13.98
CA GLU A 209 8.37 10.30 14.57
C GLU A 209 8.14 9.16 13.57
N LEU A 210 7.63 9.49 12.38
CA LEU A 210 7.36 8.52 11.31
C LEU A 210 8.66 7.85 10.84
N SER A 211 9.76 8.61 10.76
CA SER A 211 11.06 8.06 10.40
C SER A 211 11.58 7.08 11.47
N THR A 212 11.39 7.39 12.75
CA THR A 212 11.78 6.53 13.87
C THR A 212 10.98 5.23 13.86
N LEU A 213 9.65 5.33 13.69
CA LEU A 213 8.75 4.19 13.57
C LEU A 213 9.17 3.27 12.42
N THR A 214 9.39 3.85 11.24
CA THR A 214 9.75 3.10 10.03
C THR A 214 11.13 2.45 10.14
N ARG A 215 12.11 3.13 10.75
CA ARG A 215 13.44 2.56 11.04
C ARG A 215 13.31 1.37 12.01
N GLY A 216 12.52 1.50 13.06
CA GLY A 216 12.29 0.44 14.04
C GLY A 216 11.75 -0.84 13.40
N TRP A 217 10.83 -0.71 12.45
CA TRP A 217 10.33 -1.86 11.67
C TRP A 217 11.43 -2.55 10.86
N ALA A 218 12.25 -1.78 10.14
CA ALA A 218 13.35 -2.32 9.36
C ALA A 218 14.44 -2.97 10.23
N GLU A 219 14.76 -2.35 11.37
CA GLU A 219 15.74 -2.88 12.34
C GLU A 219 15.26 -4.18 13.01
N ALA A 220 13.94 -4.35 13.15
CA ALA A 220 13.32 -5.62 13.54
C ALA A 220 13.34 -6.69 12.43
N GLY A 221 13.99 -6.42 11.28
CA GLY A 221 14.14 -7.35 10.17
C GLY A 221 12.92 -7.43 9.24
N ARG A 222 12.03 -6.43 9.27
CA ARG A 222 10.80 -6.41 8.49
C ARG A 222 10.88 -5.42 7.34
N ASP A 223 10.45 -5.84 6.16
CA ASP A 223 10.21 -4.89 5.07
C ASP A 223 9.15 -3.86 5.51
N ALA A 224 9.31 -2.60 5.13
CA ALA A 224 8.36 -1.54 5.43
C ALA A 224 7.88 -0.87 4.14
N TYR A 225 6.58 -0.94 3.87
CA TYR A 225 5.91 -0.21 2.80
C TYR A 225 5.18 0.99 3.41
N VAL A 226 5.56 2.21 3.05
CA VAL A 226 5.01 3.43 3.67
C VAL A 226 4.48 4.35 2.57
N PHE A 227 3.17 4.49 2.51
CA PHE A 227 2.51 5.28 1.47
C PHE A 227 1.93 6.55 2.03
N LEU A 228 2.25 7.67 1.38
CA LEU A 228 1.58 8.93 1.60
C LEU A 228 0.45 9.05 0.60
N ILE A 229 -0.78 9.06 1.12
CA ILE A 229 -1.97 8.78 0.33
C ILE A 229 -3.19 9.43 0.98
N ASN A 230 -4.17 9.85 0.17
CA ASN A 230 -5.35 10.60 0.63
C ASN A 230 -4.97 11.85 1.44
N GLY A 231 -5.91 12.45 2.18
CA GLY A 231 -5.71 13.71 2.90
C GLY A 231 -5.42 14.89 1.97
N ALA A 232 -4.45 15.73 2.35
CA ALA A 232 -3.86 16.80 1.53
C ALA A 232 -3.07 16.21 0.34
N LYS A 233 -3.77 15.60 -0.62
CA LYS A 233 -3.21 14.77 -1.68
C LYS A 233 -2.15 15.46 -2.53
N ARG A 234 -2.28 16.77 -2.74
CA ARG A 234 -1.29 17.60 -3.44
C ARG A 234 0.09 17.60 -2.75
N ARG A 235 0.15 17.29 -1.46
CA ARG A 235 1.37 17.19 -0.66
C ARG A 235 2.00 15.81 -0.63
N ALA A 236 1.31 14.76 -1.10
CA ALA A 236 1.79 13.39 -1.00
C ALA A 236 3.21 13.17 -1.56
N PRO A 237 3.57 13.68 -2.76
CA PRO A 237 4.94 13.51 -3.27
C PRO A 237 5.97 14.23 -2.40
N ALA A 238 5.74 15.50 -2.03
CA ALA A 238 6.65 16.30 -1.22
C ALA A 238 6.85 15.68 0.18
N ALA A 239 5.78 15.17 0.77
CA ALA A 239 5.82 14.51 2.06
C ALA A 239 6.57 13.16 2.00
N ALA A 240 6.45 12.42 0.89
CA ALA A 240 7.12 11.14 0.70
C ALA A 240 8.63 11.37 0.53
N MET A 241 8.98 12.39 -0.25
CA MET A 241 10.34 12.87 -0.42
C MET A 241 10.96 13.31 0.91
N ALA A 242 10.24 14.10 1.70
CA ALA A 242 10.71 14.55 3.01
C ALA A 242 10.96 13.38 3.98
N LEU A 243 10.09 12.36 3.97
CA LEU A 243 10.30 11.15 4.77
C LEU A 243 11.51 10.33 4.28
N GLN A 244 11.72 10.19 2.97
CA GLN A 244 12.93 9.56 2.43
C GLN A 244 14.20 10.28 2.87
N ASP A 245 14.21 11.61 2.88
CA ASP A 245 15.36 12.41 3.33
C ASP A 245 15.68 12.14 4.79
N ARG A 246 14.65 12.07 5.66
CA ARG A 246 14.81 11.69 7.08
C ARG A 246 15.33 10.26 7.24
N LEU A 247 14.98 9.36 6.33
CA LEU A 247 15.41 7.95 6.34
C LEU A 247 16.78 7.74 5.69
N GLY A 248 17.32 8.74 4.99
CA GLY A 248 18.55 8.61 4.21
C GLY A 248 18.42 7.69 3.00
N ILE A 249 17.22 7.59 2.41
CA ILE A 249 16.95 6.76 1.23
C ILE A 249 17.28 7.57 -0.02
N ALA A 250 18.23 7.07 -0.82
CA ALA A 250 18.58 7.68 -2.09
C ALA A 250 17.42 7.57 -3.10
N ARG A 251 17.27 8.59 -3.95
CA ARG A 251 16.35 8.60 -5.10
C ARG A 251 17.14 8.24 -6.37
N GLY A 252 16.54 7.47 -7.28
CA GLY A 252 17.17 6.99 -8.51
C GLY A 252 16.90 7.85 -9.74
#